data_AF-A0A2D2LXX2-F1
#
_entry.id   AF-A0A2D2LXX2-F1
#
_cell.length_a   1.000
_cell.length_b   1.000
_cell.length_c   1.000
_cell.angle_alpha   90.00
_cell.angle_beta   90.00
_cell.angle_gamma   90.00
#
_symmetry.space_group_name_H-M   'P 1'
#
loop_
_entity.id
_entity.type
_entity.pdbx_description
1 polymer ?
#
loop_
_entity_poly.entity_id
_entity_poly.type
_entity_poly.pdbx_seq_one_letter_code
_entity_poly.pdbx_strand_id
1 'polypeptide(L)'
;MSGSGGGINTYNDYSNRPTVRDGVAVDGVKDVCDLYIPTQLANPDPNLVQTLSVNNKLNVVLNNQTKVVTAQDNNQQVVGIIAPPNLKKLIECIQQGNIYVATIIKINGGHITVEIHRSI
;
A
#
# COMPACT_ATOMS: atom_id res chain seq x y z
N MET A 1 -31.27 -22.37 37.24
CA MET A 1 -31.27 -22.67 35.79
C MET A 1 -31.52 -21.34 35.09
N SER A 2 -30.47 -20.70 34.56
CA SER A 2 -30.09 -20.72 33.12
C SER A 2 -31.12 -19.94 32.28
N GLY A 3 -30.81 -18.86 31.56
CA GLY A 3 -29.55 -18.16 31.31
C GLY A 3 -29.85 -16.87 30.54
N SER A 4 -29.00 -15.87 30.70
CA SER A 4 -29.06 -14.61 29.95
C SER A 4 -28.31 -14.76 28.64
N GLY A 5 -29.04 -14.87 27.53
CA GLY A 5 -28.47 -14.86 26.17
C GLY A 5 -28.19 -13.43 25.72
N GLY A 6 -26.95 -12.98 25.89
CA GLY A 6 -26.46 -11.73 25.33
C GLY A 6 -26.18 -11.88 23.84
N GLY A 7 -27.00 -11.24 23.00
CA GLY A 7 -26.74 -11.06 21.57
C GLY A 7 -26.23 -9.65 21.32
N ILE A 8 -24.92 -9.43 21.44
CA ILE A 8 -24.30 -8.22 20.90
C ILE A 8 -24.00 -8.47 19.43
N ASN A 9 -24.86 -7.93 18.56
CA ASN A 9 -24.55 -7.75 17.15
C ASN A 9 -23.63 -6.52 17.03
N THR A 10 -22.32 -6.69 17.16
CA THR A 10 -21.37 -5.63 16.83
C THR A 10 -21.09 -5.68 15.33
N TYR A 11 -21.93 -4.99 14.56
CA TYR A 11 -21.47 -4.43 13.28
C TYR A 11 -20.29 -3.51 13.59
N ASN A 12 -19.14 -3.78 12.99
CA ASN A 12 -17.92 -3.01 13.19
C ASN A 12 -18.12 -1.58 12.68
N ASP A 13 -18.43 -0.68 13.61
CA ASP A 13 -18.39 0.76 13.43
C ASP A 13 -16.92 1.21 13.50
N TYR A 14 -16.30 1.38 12.33
CA TYR A 14 -14.97 1.99 12.21
C TYR A 14 -15.04 3.53 12.19
N SER A 15 -15.96 4.11 12.95
CA SER A 15 -16.00 5.55 13.17
C SER A 15 -15.33 5.87 14.49
N ASN A 16 -14.09 6.36 14.38
CA ASN A 16 -13.50 7.35 15.28
C ASN A 16 -12.84 6.87 16.60
N ARG A 17 -11.50 6.94 16.54
CA ARG A 17 -10.58 7.53 17.54
C ARG A 17 -9.98 6.66 18.67
N PRO A 18 -8.70 6.94 19.00
CA PRO A 18 -7.97 6.24 20.05
C PRO A 18 -8.41 6.74 21.42
N THR A 19 -8.99 5.85 22.22
CA THR A 19 -9.01 6.03 23.67
C THR A 19 -7.89 5.19 24.25
N VAL A 20 -6.78 5.86 24.56
CA VAL A 20 -5.70 5.28 25.36
C VAL A 20 -6.20 5.20 26.79
N ARG A 21 -6.83 4.10 27.20
CA ARG A 21 -6.98 3.69 28.60
C ARG A 21 -7.03 2.17 28.71
N ASP A 22 -6.23 1.67 29.64
CA ASP A 22 -6.14 0.30 30.13
C ASP A 22 -5.26 -0.66 29.30
N GLY A 23 -4.10 -0.97 29.90
CA GLY A 23 -3.03 -1.79 29.38
C GLY A 23 -3.40 -3.25 29.15
N VAL A 24 -4.18 -3.49 28.11
CA VAL A 24 -4.25 -4.78 27.44
C VAL A 24 -3.21 -4.75 26.34
N ALA A 25 -2.18 -5.59 26.44
CA ALA A 25 -1.37 -5.94 25.29
C ALA A 25 -2.28 -6.67 24.30
N VAL A 26 -2.98 -5.91 23.46
CA VAL A 26 -3.64 -6.44 22.27
C VAL A 26 -2.51 -6.91 21.37
N ASP A 27 -2.33 -8.23 21.34
CA ASP A 27 -1.45 -8.92 20.42
C ASP A 27 -1.68 -8.33 19.02
N GLY A 28 -0.59 -7.81 18.44
CA GLY A 28 -0.60 -6.62 17.60
C GLY A 28 -1.72 -6.58 16.57
N VAL A 29 -2.58 -5.56 16.64
CA VAL A 29 -3.44 -5.19 15.52
C VAL A 29 -2.52 -4.80 14.38
N LYS A 30 -2.17 -5.76 13.52
CA LYS A 30 -1.43 -5.50 12.29
C LYS A 30 -2.29 -4.55 11.48
N ASP A 31 -1.80 -3.34 11.26
CA ASP A 31 -2.49 -2.38 10.42
C ASP A 31 -2.75 -3.04 9.07
N VAL A 32 -4.02 -3.10 8.67
CA VAL A 32 -4.45 -3.78 7.45
C VAL A 32 -3.91 -3.07 6.21
N CYS A 33 -3.43 -1.83 6.37
CA CYS A 33 -2.73 -1.04 5.36
C CYS A 33 -1.20 -1.07 5.49
N ASP A 34 -0.64 -1.85 6.42
CA ASP A 34 0.79 -2.20 6.43
C ASP A 34 1.07 -3.31 5.41
N LEU A 35 1.06 -2.91 4.13
CA LEU A 35 1.25 -3.78 2.99
C LEU A 35 2.74 -3.84 2.63
N TYR A 36 3.26 -5.07 2.46
CA TYR A 36 4.57 -5.34 1.86
C TYR A 36 4.35 -6.24 0.65
N ILE A 37 4.47 -5.68 -0.56
CA ILE A 37 4.09 -6.39 -1.78
C ILE A 37 5.21 -6.25 -2.82
N PRO A 38 5.98 -7.31 -3.09
CA PRO A 38 6.85 -7.35 -4.25
C PRO A 38 6.02 -7.46 -5.52
N THR A 39 6.30 -6.62 -6.51
CA THR A 39 5.64 -6.66 -7.83
C THR A 39 6.58 -6.18 -8.93
N GLN A 40 6.21 -6.46 -10.18
CA GLN A 40 6.93 -5.97 -11.35
C GLN A 40 6.24 -4.70 -11.87
N LEU A 41 7.04 -3.71 -12.28
CA LEU A 41 6.52 -2.55 -13.00
C LEU A 41 6.08 -2.98 -14.40
N ALA A 42 4.84 -2.61 -14.74
CA ALA A 42 4.31 -2.79 -16.07
C ALA A 42 4.61 -1.55 -16.93
N ASN A 43 4.99 -1.80 -18.18
CA ASN A 43 5.30 -0.78 -19.19
C ASN A 43 6.26 0.32 -18.69
N PRO A 44 7.46 -0.03 -18.22
CA PRO A 44 8.40 0.96 -17.69
C PRO A 44 8.95 1.87 -18.79
N ASP A 45 9.07 3.18 -18.52
CA ASP A 45 9.66 4.14 -19.47
C ASP A 45 11.17 3.91 -19.61
N PRO A 46 11.68 3.49 -20.78
CA PRO A 46 13.08 3.14 -20.98
C PRO A 46 14.05 4.31 -20.77
N ASN A 47 13.60 5.56 -20.88
CA ASN A 47 14.44 6.73 -20.63
C ASN A 47 14.65 6.93 -19.13
N LEU A 48 13.60 6.67 -18.34
CA LEU A 48 13.65 6.79 -16.88
C LEU A 48 14.33 5.58 -16.26
N VAL A 49 14.10 4.36 -16.78
CA VAL A 49 14.75 3.13 -16.29
C VAL A 49 16.28 3.26 -16.25
N GLN A 50 16.88 3.94 -17.22
CA GLN A 50 18.33 4.11 -17.30
C GLN A 50 18.91 4.98 -16.18
N THR A 51 18.09 5.83 -15.56
CA THR A 51 18.52 6.69 -14.44
C THR A 51 18.22 6.04 -13.08
N LEU A 52 17.48 4.93 -13.07
CA LEU A 52 17.12 4.21 -11.86
C LEU A 52 18.21 3.24 -11.42
N SER A 53 18.32 3.10 -10.11
CA SER A 53 19.20 2.18 -9.42
C SER A 53 18.42 1.38 -8.39
N VAL A 54 18.94 0.20 -8.03
CA VAL A 54 18.44 -0.55 -6.88
C VAL A 54 18.47 0.34 -5.64
N ASN A 55 17.45 0.23 -4.78
CA ASN A 55 17.13 1.09 -3.64
C ASN A 55 16.57 2.48 -3.97
N ASN A 56 16.36 2.85 -5.23
CA ASN A 56 15.57 4.04 -5.51
C ASN A 56 14.13 3.85 -5.05
N LYS A 57 13.56 4.94 -4.53
CA LYS A 57 12.17 5.02 -4.08
C LYS A 57 11.35 5.74 -5.12
N LEU A 58 10.23 5.15 -5.50
CA LEU A 58 9.24 5.72 -6.39
C LEU A 58 7.97 6.00 -5.60
N ASN A 59 7.34 7.13 -5.86
CA ASN A 59 6.06 7.47 -5.26
C ASN A 59 4.95 6.62 -5.88
N VAL A 60 4.11 6.01 -5.04
CA VAL A 60 2.96 5.22 -5.50
C VAL A 60 1.75 6.13 -5.54
N VAL A 61 1.25 6.41 -6.74
CA VAL A 61 0.18 7.38 -6.96
C VAL A 61 -1.03 6.71 -7.58
N LEU A 62 -2.21 6.92 -6.97
CA LEU A 62 -3.48 6.49 -7.53
C LEU A 62 -4.06 7.60 -8.43
N ASN A 63 -4.31 7.26 -9.69
CA ASN A 63 -5.17 8.09 -10.53
C ASN A 63 -6.64 7.82 -10.15
N ASN A 64 -7.32 8.82 -9.59
CA ASN A 64 -8.69 8.68 -9.11
C ASN A 64 -9.73 8.47 -10.23
N GLN A 65 -9.43 8.90 -11.45
CA GLN A 65 -10.33 8.77 -12.61
C GLN A 65 -10.22 7.38 -13.24
N THR A 66 -9.00 6.90 -13.49
CA THR A 66 -8.76 5.63 -14.18
C THR A 66 -8.61 4.44 -13.23
N LYS A 67 -8.48 4.70 -11.92
CA LYS A 67 -8.14 3.71 -10.87
C LYS A 67 -6.84 2.95 -11.14
N VAL A 68 -5.96 3.52 -11.97
CA VAL A 68 -4.62 3.00 -12.24
C VAL A 68 -3.67 3.51 -11.17
N VAL A 69 -2.84 2.62 -10.64
CA VAL A 69 -1.75 2.97 -9.73
C VAL A 69 -0.46 3.05 -10.53
N THR A 70 0.28 4.15 -10.38
CA THR A 70 1.54 4.40 -11.09
C THR A 70 2.69 4.60 -10.11
N ALA A 71 3.89 4.26 -10.56
CA ALA A 71 5.14 4.59 -9.91
C ALA A 71 5.67 5.90 -10.50
N GLN A 72 5.90 6.90 -9.68
CA GLN A 72 6.46 8.19 -10.09
C GLN A 72 7.84 8.41 -9.50
N ASP A 73 8.74 9.05 -10.25
CA ASP A 73 10.03 9.49 -9.74
C ASP A 73 9.88 10.78 -8.90
N ASN A 74 11.02 11.34 -8.45
CA ASN A 74 11.04 12.58 -7.68
C ASN A 74 10.57 13.80 -8.49
N ASN A 75 10.59 13.72 -9.82
CA ASN A 75 10.12 14.75 -10.74
C ASN A 75 8.64 14.55 -11.13
N GLN A 76 7.92 13.65 -10.45
CA GLN A 76 6.52 13.28 -10.74
C GLN A 76 6.31 12.63 -12.12
N GLN A 77 7.39 12.17 -12.76
CA GLN A 77 7.32 11.47 -14.04
C GLN A 77 6.91 10.03 -13.80
N VAL A 78 5.95 9.53 -14.60
CA VAL A 78 5.48 8.16 -14.50
C VAL A 78 6.53 7.22 -15.05
N VAL A 79 7.21 6.51 -14.15
CA VAL A 79 8.19 5.47 -14.47
C VAL A 79 7.51 4.22 -15.01
N GLY A 80 6.32 3.89 -14.49
CA GLY A 80 5.58 2.71 -14.91
C GLY A 80 4.27 2.52 -14.14
N ILE A 81 3.54 1.47 -14.49
CA ILE A 81 2.28 1.08 -13.84
C ILE A 81 2.56 0.04 -12.77
N ILE A 82 1.86 0.15 -11.64
CA ILE A 82 1.92 -0.78 -10.52
C ILE A 82 0.64 -1.61 -10.51
N ALA A 83 0.75 -2.90 -10.81
CA ALA A 83 -0.37 -3.84 -10.81
C ALA A 83 -0.05 -5.06 -9.91
N PRO A 84 -0.08 -4.90 -8.57
CA PRO A 84 0.20 -5.99 -7.65
C PRO A 84 -0.98 -6.96 -7.56
N PRO A 85 -0.77 -8.21 -7.09
CA PRO A 85 -1.85 -9.19 -6.91
C PRO A 85 -2.98 -8.68 -6.01
N ASN A 86 -2.67 -7.84 -5.02
CA ASN A 86 -3.63 -7.22 -4.11
C ASN A 86 -3.96 -5.76 -4.44
N LEU A 87 -4.03 -5.41 -5.74
CA LEU A 87 -4.27 -4.04 -6.21
C LEU A 87 -5.47 -3.36 -5.53
N LYS A 88 -6.59 -4.06 -5.40
CA LYS A 88 -7.81 -3.51 -4.77
C LYS A 88 -7.52 -3.02 -3.34
N LYS A 89 -6.76 -3.81 -2.56
CA LYS A 89 -6.43 -3.46 -1.18
C LYS A 89 -5.50 -2.26 -1.09
N LEU A 90 -4.52 -2.18 -1.99
CA LEU A 90 -3.64 -1.02 -2.11
C LEU A 90 -4.43 0.25 -2.43
N ILE A 91 -5.37 0.18 -3.39
CA ILE A 91 -6.24 1.31 -3.75
C ILE A 91 -7.08 1.78 -2.57
N GLU A 92 -7.73 0.85 -1.84
CA GLU A 92 -8.52 1.17 -0.64
C GLU A 92 -7.67 1.91 0.40
N CYS A 93 -6.46 1.43 0.67
CA CYS A 93 -5.58 2.05 1.65
C CYS A 93 -5.06 3.43 1.18
N ILE A 94 -4.74 3.60 -0.11
CA ILE A 94 -4.38 4.92 -0.67
C ILE A 94 -5.54 5.90 -0.52
N GLN A 95 -6.78 5.46 -0.79
CA GLN A 95 -7.98 6.29 -0.66
C GLN A 95 -8.29 6.66 0.80
N GLN A 96 -7.86 5.86 1.77
CA GLN A 96 -7.93 6.18 3.21
C GLN A 96 -6.87 7.22 3.65
N GLY A 97 -6.02 7.69 2.74
CA GLY A 97 -5.00 8.70 3.02
C GLY A 97 -3.63 8.12 3.36
N ASN A 98 -3.42 6.80 3.19
CA ASN A 98 -2.11 6.20 3.39
C ASN A 98 -1.20 6.47 2.18
N ILE A 99 0.06 6.82 2.45
CA ILE A 99 1.06 7.08 1.43
C ILE A 99 1.92 5.83 1.26
N TYR A 100 2.21 5.47 0.02
CA TYR A 100 3.05 4.31 -0.30
C TYR A 100 4.23 4.72 -1.17
N VAL A 101 5.31 3.98 -1.01
CA VAL A 101 6.50 4.06 -1.85
C VAL A 101 6.81 2.67 -2.39
N ALA A 102 7.36 2.65 -3.60
CA ALA A 102 7.84 1.45 -4.26
C ALA A 102 9.37 1.53 -4.33
N THR A 103 10.05 0.67 -3.57
CA THR A 103 11.51 0.60 -3.57
C THR A 103 11.97 -0.40 -4.62
N ILE A 104 12.88 0.00 -5.50
CA ILE A 104 13.43 -0.89 -6.52
C ILE A 104 14.34 -1.93 -5.85
N ILE A 105 13.96 -3.19 -5.92
CA ILE A 105 14.74 -4.30 -5.34
C ILE A 105 15.57 -5.04 -6.40
N LYS A 106 15.19 -4.94 -7.68
CA LYS A 106 15.89 -5.62 -8.79
C LYS A 106 15.64 -4.95 -10.13
N ILE A 107 16.67 -4.85 -10.96
CA ILE A 107 16.59 -4.39 -12.36
C ILE A 107 17.26 -5.44 -13.25
N ASN A 108 16.51 -6.05 -14.17
CA ASN A 108 16.97 -7.08 -15.09
C ASN A 108 16.52 -6.79 -16.53
N GLY A 109 17.37 -6.15 -17.34
CA GLY A 109 17.15 -6.05 -18.80
C GLY A 109 15.78 -5.49 -19.23
N GLY A 110 15.22 -4.54 -18.47
CA GLY A 110 13.88 -3.97 -18.69
C GLY A 110 12.81 -4.47 -17.70
N HIS A 111 13.05 -5.56 -16.98
CA HIS A 111 12.21 -6.00 -15.88
C HIS A 111 12.64 -5.31 -14.58
N ILE A 112 11.80 -4.41 -14.07
CA ILE A 112 12.01 -3.76 -12.78
C ILE A 112 11.09 -4.42 -11.76
N THR A 113 11.70 -4.98 -10.71
CA THR A 113 10.96 -5.46 -9.54
C THR A 113 11.05 -4.42 -8.45
N VAL A 114 9.89 -4.05 -7.92
CA VAL A 114 9.73 -3.11 -6.83
C VAL A 114 9.06 -3.78 -5.64
N GLU A 115 9.38 -3.33 -4.45
CA GLU A 115 8.67 -3.67 -3.22
C GLU A 115 7.86 -2.46 -2.77
N ILE A 116 6.54 -2.63 -2.73
CA ILE A 116 5.63 -1.60 -2.24
C ILE A 116 5.56 -1.72 -0.74
N HIS A 117 5.77 -0.60 -0.05
CA HIS A 117 5.57 -0.47 1.38
C HIS A 117 5.03 0.91 1.73
N ARG A 118 4.42 1.04 2.92
CA ARG A 118 3.91 2.33 3.40
C ARG A 118 5.09 3.30 3.62
N SER A 119 4.89 4.56 3.25
CA SER A 119 5.79 5.65 3.64
C SER A 119 5.34 6.17 4.99
N ILE A 120 6.12 5.88 6.03
CA ILE A 120 5.95 6.42 7.38
C ILE A 120 6.55 7.82 7.51
#